data_AF-A0AA35CKC6-F1
#
_entry.id   AF-A0AA35CKC6-F1
#
_cell.length_a   1.000
_cell.length_b   1.000
_cell.length_c   1.000
_cell.angle_alpha   90.00
_cell.angle_beta   90.00
_cell.angle_gamma   90.00
#
_symmetry.space_group_name_H-M   'P 1'
#
loop_
_entity.id
_entity.type
_entity.pdbx_description
1 polymer ?
#
loop_
_entity_poly.entity_id
_entity_poly.type
_entity_poly.pdbx_seq_one_letter_code
_entity_poly.pdbx_strand_id
1 'polypeptide(L)'
;MQAALAIRQDAAGPGVAPLPPALAGEIDEMRSRFGEALMLARKGDYSRGDDLRALARAIGRLLAREARRPPAERGLPMRELSIAVARRFPELSDWALDSALRARLTRSGTPRA
;
A
#
# COMPACT_ATOMS: atom_id res chain seq x y z
N MET A 1 25.87 -23.15 5.89
CA MET A 1 25.23 -22.13 5.02
C MET A 1 23.94 -21.64 5.68
N GLN A 2 24.00 -20.66 6.58
CA GLN A 2 22.83 -20.10 7.29
C GLN A 2 22.80 -18.56 7.23
N ALA A 3 22.69 -17.98 6.04
CA ALA A 3 22.67 -16.51 5.91
C ALA A 3 21.66 -16.01 4.87
N ALA A 4 20.44 -16.56 4.87
CA ALA A 4 19.37 -16.12 3.98
C ALA A 4 18.08 -15.64 4.71
N LEU A 5 18.11 -15.50 6.04
CA LEU A 5 16.87 -15.32 6.83
C LEU A 5 16.61 -13.94 7.45
N ALA A 6 17.53 -12.97 7.39
CA ALA A 6 17.43 -11.79 8.29
C ALA A 6 17.05 -10.44 7.66
N ILE A 7 16.94 -10.32 6.33
CA ILE A 7 16.86 -8.98 5.68
C ILE A 7 15.41 -8.54 5.33
N ARG A 8 14.39 -9.35 5.60
CA ARG A 8 12.99 -9.02 5.24
C ARG A 8 12.15 -8.33 6.32
N GLN A 9 12.69 -8.07 7.51
CA GLN A 9 11.89 -7.55 8.63
C GLN A 9 11.88 -6.02 8.80
N ASP A 10 12.83 -5.29 8.21
CA ASP A 10 13.00 -3.83 8.44
C ASP A 10 12.25 -2.91 7.48
N ALA A 11 11.16 -3.36 6.86
CA ALA A 11 10.24 -2.42 6.18
C ALA A 11 9.31 -1.68 7.17
N ALA A 12 9.27 -2.12 8.43
CA ALA A 12 8.60 -1.40 9.50
C ALA A 12 9.63 -0.50 10.19
N GLY A 13 9.69 0.79 9.82
CA GLY A 13 10.45 1.76 10.61
C GLY A 13 10.07 1.71 12.10
N PRO A 14 10.95 2.17 13.01
CA PRO A 14 10.79 1.99 14.45
C PRO A 14 9.38 2.39 14.94
N GLY A 15 8.75 1.52 15.74
CA GLY A 15 7.48 1.81 16.42
C GLY A 15 6.19 1.31 15.76
N VAL A 16 6.24 0.43 14.75
CA VAL A 16 5.03 -0.23 14.22
C VAL A 16 5.08 -1.72 14.46
N ALA A 17 4.03 -2.25 15.09
CA ALA A 17 3.90 -3.67 15.35
C ALA A 17 3.96 -4.48 14.03
N PRO A 18 4.66 -5.64 14.03
CA PRO A 18 4.76 -6.47 12.84
C PRO A 18 3.37 -6.96 12.40
N LEU A 19 3.14 -7.01 11.09
CA LEU A 19 1.90 -7.53 10.53
C LEU A 19 1.68 -9.00 10.95
N PRO A 20 0.44 -9.42 11.23
CA PRO A 20 0.11 -10.82 11.44
C PRO A 20 0.61 -11.68 10.25
N PRO A 21 1.20 -12.87 10.48
CA PRO A 21 1.87 -13.65 9.43
C PRO A 21 1.00 -13.94 8.20
N ALA A 22 -0.29 -14.26 8.40
CA ALA A 22 -1.23 -14.49 7.31
C ALA A 22 -1.41 -13.24 6.42
N LEU A 23 -1.54 -12.06 7.06
CA LEU A 23 -1.67 -10.79 6.33
C LEU A 23 -0.35 -10.39 5.66
N ALA A 24 0.78 -10.67 6.29
CA ALA A 24 2.09 -10.44 5.69
C ALA A 24 2.25 -11.22 4.37
N GLY A 25 1.82 -12.49 4.35
CA GLY A 25 1.81 -13.33 3.14
C GLY A 25 0.95 -12.74 2.01
N GLU A 26 -0.30 -12.39 2.30
CA GLU A 26 -1.19 -11.76 1.30
C GLU A 26 -0.63 -10.43 0.77
N ILE A 27 0.00 -9.63 1.63
CA ILE A 27 0.63 -8.37 1.24
C ILE A 27 1.83 -8.60 0.32
N ASP A 28 2.67 -9.59 0.64
CA ASP A 28 3.82 -9.94 -0.18
C ASP A 28 3.38 -10.49 -1.55
N GLU A 29 2.29 -11.28 -1.60
CA GLU A 29 1.66 -11.73 -2.85
C GLU A 29 1.14 -10.55 -3.68
N MET A 30 0.47 -9.57 -3.05
CA MET A 30 0.04 -8.35 -3.73
C MET A 30 1.23 -7.56 -4.27
N ARG A 31 2.31 -7.41 -3.49
CA ARG A 31 3.54 -6.75 -3.97
C ARG A 31 4.16 -7.49 -5.15
N SER A 32 4.17 -8.81 -5.14
CA SER A 32 4.66 -9.62 -6.26
C SER A 32 3.80 -9.44 -7.51
N ARG A 33 2.47 -9.53 -7.36
CA ARG A 33 1.51 -9.41 -8.45
C ARG A 33 1.57 -8.05 -9.14
N PHE A 34 1.75 -6.98 -8.39
CA PHE A 34 1.81 -5.60 -8.90
C PHE A 34 3.25 -5.06 -8.97
N GLY A 35 4.25 -5.95 -8.94
CA GLY A 35 5.66 -5.58 -8.79
C GLY A 35 6.17 -4.64 -9.88
N GLU A 36 5.73 -4.84 -11.12
CA GLU A 36 6.12 -3.96 -12.23
C GLU A 36 5.56 -2.54 -12.07
N ALA A 37 4.27 -2.41 -11.78
CA ALA A 37 3.63 -1.11 -11.57
C ALA A 37 4.25 -0.37 -10.36
N LEU A 38 4.53 -1.09 -9.27
CA LEU A 38 5.22 -0.54 -8.10
C LEU A 38 6.65 -0.10 -8.42
N MET A 39 7.40 -0.89 -9.21
CA MET A 39 8.75 -0.54 -9.63
C MET A 39 8.77 0.74 -10.49
N LEU A 40 7.82 0.89 -11.42
CA LEU A 40 7.68 2.09 -12.24
C LEU A 40 7.29 3.29 -11.38
N ALA A 41 6.28 3.14 -10.51
CA ALA A 41 5.81 4.19 -9.61
C ALA A 41 6.93 4.69 -8.69
N ARG A 42 7.79 3.79 -8.19
CA ARG A 42 8.96 4.16 -7.39
C ARG A 42 9.96 5.06 -8.12
N LYS A 43 9.98 5.00 -9.46
CA LYS A 43 10.79 5.89 -10.32
C LYS A 43 10.05 7.18 -10.71
N GLY A 44 8.84 7.39 -10.18
CA GLY A 44 7.95 8.49 -10.56
C GLY A 44 7.20 8.24 -11.88
N ASP A 45 7.26 7.03 -12.44
CA ASP A 45 6.52 6.66 -13.64
C ASP A 45 5.16 6.05 -13.26
N TYR A 46 4.10 6.81 -13.50
CA TYR A 46 2.72 6.41 -13.21
C TYR A 46 1.95 5.96 -14.45
N SER A 47 2.64 5.55 -15.51
CA SER A 47 2.03 5.01 -16.75
C SER A 47 1.09 3.82 -16.48
N ARG A 48 1.37 3.02 -15.44
CA ARG A 48 0.52 1.91 -14.98
C ARG A 48 -0.48 2.32 -13.89
N GLY A 49 -1.09 3.50 -14.01
CA GLY A 49 -2.03 4.03 -13.02
C GLY A 49 -3.24 3.13 -12.74
N ASP A 50 -3.71 2.35 -13.72
CA ASP A 50 -4.83 1.42 -13.52
C ASP A 50 -4.44 0.23 -12.63
N ASP A 51 -3.22 -0.28 -12.75
CA ASP A 51 -2.69 -1.33 -11.88
C ASP A 51 -2.52 -0.81 -10.45
N LEU A 52 -1.99 0.41 -10.28
CA LEU A 52 -1.88 1.06 -8.96
C LEU A 52 -3.25 1.27 -8.31
N ARG A 53 -4.26 1.66 -9.11
CA ARG A 53 -5.65 1.79 -8.65
C ARG A 53 -6.25 0.44 -8.27
N ALA A 54 -5.98 -0.62 -9.05
CA ALA A 54 -6.44 -1.96 -8.74
C ALA A 54 -5.84 -2.49 -7.43
N LEU A 55 -4.54 -2.26 -7.22
CA LEU A 55 -3.84 -2.57 -5.98
C LEU A 55 -4.43 -1.80 -4.79
N ALA A 56 -4.63 -0.49 -4.92
CA ALA A 56 -5.23 0.33 -3.85
C ALA A 56 -6.62 -0.19 -3.45
N ARG A 57 -7.45 -0.61 -4.41
CA ARG A 57 -8.74 -1.24 -4.14
C ARG A 57 -8.60 -2.61 -3.49
N ALA A 58 -7.61 -3.41 -3.88
CA ALA A 58 -7.34 -4.71 -3.25
C ALA A 58 -6.96 -4.56 -1.77
N ILE A 59 -6.08 -3.59 -1.46
CA ILE A 59 -5.73 -3.22 -0.10
C ILE A 59 -6.96 -2.73 0.69
N GLY A 60 -7.80 -1.89 0.08
CA GLY A 60 -9.04 -1.43 0.71
C GLY A 60 -9.98 -2.60 1.07
N ARG A 61 -10.12 -3.59 0.18
CA ARG A 61 -10.91 -4.81 0.46
C ARG A 61 -10.29 -5.67 1.55
N LEU A 62 -8.97 -5.81 1.58
CA LEU A 62 -8.23 -6.50 2.63
C LEU A 62 -8.52 -5.86 4.00
N LEU A 63 -8.34 -4.54 4.11
CA LEU A 63 -8.58 -3.81 5.36
C LEU A 63 -10.06 -3.86 5.77
N ALA A 64 -10.99 -3.76 4.83
CA ALA A 64 -12.43 -3.88 5.10
C ALA A 64 -12.80 -5.29 5.61
N ARG A 65 -12.14 -6.33 5.10
CA ARG A 65 -12.31 -7.71 5.59
C ARG A 65 -11.79 -7.84 7.02
N GLU A 66 -10.60 -7.32 7.31
CA GLU A 66 -10.04 -7.37 8.67
C GLU A 66 -10.84 -6.53 9.67
N ALA A 67 -11.41 -5.40 9.24
CA ALA A 67 -12.25 -4.57 10.08
C ALA A 67 -13.51 -5.28 10.59
N ARG A 68 -14.01 -6.30 9.87
CA ARG A 68 -15.17 -7.11 10.27
C ARG A 68 -14.84 -8.16 11.33
N ARG A 69 -13.56 -8.46 11.56
CA ARG A 69 -13.13 -9.45 12.55
C ARG A 69 -13.07 -8.81 13.94
N PRO A 70 -13.44 -9.50 15.03
CA PRO A 70 -13.25 -8.98 16.39
C PRO A 70 -11.79 -8.60 16.67
N PRO A 71 -11.52 -7.56 17.49
CA PRO A 71 -10.15 -7.14 17.82
C PRO A 71 -9.26 -8.28 18.34
N ALA A 72 -9.82 -9.18 19.15
CA ALA A 72 -9.13 -10.34 19.69
C ALA A 72 -8.62 -11.32 18.61
N GLU A 73 -9.32 -11.43 17.48
CA GLU A 73 -8.94 -12.33 16.38
C GLU A 73 -8.00 -11.70 15.36
N ARG A 74 -8.01 -10.36 15.28
CA ARG A 74 -7.21 -9.58 14.30
C ARG A 74 -5.74 -9.48 14.69
N GLY A 75 -5.43 -9.62 15.97
CA GLY A 75 -4.07 -9.52 16.53
C GLY A 75 -3.52 -8.09 16.62
N LEU A 76 -4.06 -7.12 15.86
CA LEU A 76 -3.69 -5.71 15.93
C LEU A 76 -4.92 -4.79 15.92
N PRO A 77 -4.84 -3.60 16.57
CA PRO A 77 -5.80 -2.54 16.37
C PRO A 77 -5.88 -2.10 14.89
N MET A 78 -7.07 -1.73 14.41
CA MET A 78 -7.27 -1.39 12.99
C MET A 78 -6.36 -0.25 12.49
N ARG A 79 -6.12 0.72 13.38
CA ARG A 79 -5.25 1.86 13.11
C ARG A 79 -3.82 1.40 12.83
N GLU A 80 -3.27 0.55 13.68
CA GLU A 80 -1.92 0.01 13.53
C GLU A 80 -1.80 -0.86 12.29
N LEU A 81 -2.82 -1.69 12.02
CA LEU A 81 -2.87 -2.49 10.80
C LEU A 81 -2.82 -1.60 9.55
N SER A 82 -3.64 -0.55 9.51
CA SER A 82 -3.69 0.38 8.36
C SER A 82 -2.36 1.09 8.15
N ILE A 83 -1.69 1.51 9.23
CA ILE A 83 -0.36 2.13 9.17
C ILE A 83 0.69 1.13 8.66
N ALA A 84 0.68 -0.09 9.19
CA ALA A 84 1.61 -1.14 8.80
C ALA A 84 1.46 -1.49 7.32
N VAL A 85 0.22 -1.61 6.83
CA VAL A 85 -0.06 -1.83 5.40
C VAL A 85 0.40 -0.63 4.56
N ALA A 86 0.06 0.60 4.94
CA ALA A 86 0.46 1.80 4.18
C ALA A 86 1.99 1.91 4.01
N ARG A 87 2.76 1.61 5.07
CA ARG A 87 4.24 1.58 5.02
C ARG A 87 4.80 0.53 4.07
N ARG A 88 4.04 -0.53 3.77
CA ARG A 88 4.42 -1.55 2.79
C ARG A 88 4.14 -1.12 1.35
N PHE A 89 3.52 0.03 1.10
CA PHE A 89 3.21 0.53 -0.26
C PHE A 89 3.42 2.06 -0.37
N PRO A 90 4.62 2.59 -0.07
CA PRO A 90 4.89 4.03 -0.20
C PRO A 90 4.59 4.57 -1.61
N GLU A 91 4.80 3.72 -2.63
CA GLU A 91 4.57 4.08 -4.03
C GLU A 91 3.11 4.47 -4.31
N LEU A 92 2.15 3.93 -3.55
CA LEU A 92 0.74 4.29 -3.67
C LEU A 92 0.42 5.66 -3.07
N SER A 93 1.12 6.06 -2.01
CA SER A 93 0.97 7.39 -1.42
C SER A 93 1.49 8.48 -2.36
N ASP A 94 2.66 8.25 -2.96
CA ASP A 94 3.26 9.18 -3.92
C ASP A 94 2.38 9.34 -5.17
N TRP A 95 1.90 8.22 -5.71
CA TRP A 95 0.96 8.21 -6.83
C TRP A 95 -0.37 8.90 -6.51
N ALA A 96 -0.93 8.68 -5.32
CA ALA A 96 -2.19 9.31 -4.91
C ALA A 96 -2.05 10.84 -4.80
N LEU A 97 -0.92 11.31 -4.28
CA LEU A 97 -0.60 12.74 -4.20
C LEU A 97 -0.46 13.36 -5.60
N ASP A 98 0.33 12.75 -6.49
CA ASP A 98 0.49 13.20 -7.88
C ASP A 98 -0.86 13.22 -8.60
N SER A 99 -1.66 12.15 -8.48
CA SER A 99 -2.99 12.06 -9.08
C SER A 99 -3.93 13.16 -8.60
N ALA A 100 -3.93 13.46 -7.29
CA ALA A 100 -4.74 14.53 -6.71
C ALA A 100 -4.28 15.90 -7.20
N LEU A 101 -2.96 16.12 -7.31
CA LEU A 101 -2.39 17.37 -7.79
C LEU A 101 -2.75 17.61 -9.27
N ARG A 102 -2.60 16.60 -10.14
CA ARG A 102 -3.01 16.65 -11.55
C ARG A 102 -4.50 16.95 -11.68
N ALA A 103 -5.35 16.26 -10.93
CA ALA A 103 -6.80 16.48 -10.94
C ALA A 103 -7.20 17.88 -10.42
N ARG A 104 -6.38 18.51 -9.58
CA ARG A 104 -6.60 19.89 -9.15
C ARG A 104 -6.22 20.87 -10.26
N LEU A 105 -5.06 20.67 -10.89
CA LEU A 105 -4.57 21.53 -11.97
C LEU A 105 -5.49 21.53 -13.19
N THR A 106 -6.07 20.37 -13.55
CA THR A 106 -7.05 20.28 -14.65
C THR A 106 -8.35 21.02 -14.33
N ARG A 107 -8.83 20.98 -13.08
CA ARG A 107 -10.05 21.68 -12.65
C ARG A 107 -9.89 23.20 -12.57
N SER A 108 -8.70 23.70 -12.27
CA SER A 108 -8.41 25.15 -12.27
C SER A 108 -8.20 25.75 -13.66
N GLY A 109 -8.12 24.94 -14.71
CA GLY A 109 -7.77 25.36 -16.08
C GLY A 109 -8.94 25.61 -17.04
N THR A 110 -10.19 25.37 -16.64
CA THR A 110 -11.37 25.72 -17.45
C THR A 110 -11.87 27.13 -17.07
N PRO A 111 -11.52 28.20 -17.82
CA PRO A 111 -12.34 29.39 -17.80
C PRO A 111 -13.71 29.00 -18.36
N ARG A 112 -14.76 29.19 -17.56
CA ARG A 112 -16.13 29.22 -18.08
C ARG A 112 -16.20 30.39 -19.06
N ALA A 113 -16.30 30.10 -20.35
CA ALA A 113 -16.77 31.05 -21.35
C ALA A 113 -18.24 31.39 -21.10
#